data_AF-A0A8T4GXE2-F1
#
_entry.id   AF-A0A8T4GXE2-F1
#
_cell.length_a   1.000
_cell.length_b   1.000
_cell.length_c   1.000
_cell.angle_alpha   90.00
_cell.angle_beta   90.00
_cell.angle_gamma   90.00
#
_symmetry.space_group_name_H-M   'P 1'
#
loop_
_entity.id
_entity.type
_entity.pdbx_description
1 polymer ?
#
loop_
_entity_poly.entity_id
_entity_poly.type
_entity_poly.pdbx_seq_one_letter_code
_entity_poly.pdbx_strand_id
1 'polypeptide(L)'
;MNSSHKRDVLVALVLTTLLTVVWLVVHELIHLAINVAATGEIATHGNFGPFSLEGITLTTHYTPGGVGAWNNLLTPVIVSLLGLVAVHYSDRIEWHPLRWAVAAVGITAWAHDALYSMGVLTIPVFIDGGVHHTGDGTHALAVFGPVAMIPGMLILGFGVWIVMGRVQYERG
;
A
#
# COMPACT_ATOMS: atom_id res chain seq x y z
N MET A 1 -33.48 -10.13 0.84
CA MET A 1 -32.39 -9.57 0.02
C MET A 1 -32.63 -9.93 -1.45
N ASN A 2 -32.86 -8.95 -2.33
CA ASN A 2 -33.16 -9.15 -3.77
C ASN A 2 -31.95 -9.74 -4.53
N SER A 3 -32.17 -10.53 -5.60
CA SER A 3 -31.14 -11.13 -6.46
C SER A 3 -30.18 -10.11 -7.07
N SER A 4 -30.66 -8.90 -7.40
CA SER A 4 -29.79 -7.80 -7.88
C SER A 4 -28.73 -7.41 -6.85
N HIS A 5 -29.11 -7.33 -5.56
CA HIS A 5 -28.19 -6.95 -4.51
C HIS A 5 -27.14 -8.03 -4.24
N LYS A 6 -27.51 -9.32 -4.32
CA LYS A 6 -26.53 -10.44 -4.22
C LYS A 6 -25.48 -10.38 -5.34
N ARG A 7 -25.91 -10.07 -6.56
CA ARG A 7 -25.00 -9.89 -7.70
C ARG A 7 -24.07 -8.71 -7.47
N ASP A 8 -24.59 -7.58 -7.03
CA ASP A 8 -23.79 -6.37 -6.81
C ASP A 8 -22.71 -6.58 -5.73
N VAL A 9 -23.03 -7.31 -4.66
CA VAL A 9 -22.06 -7.72 -3.63
C VAL A 9 -20.97 -8.64 -4.22
N LEU A 10 -21.35 -9.65 -5.00
CA LEU A 10 -20.38 -10.55 -5.65
C LEU A 10 -19.43 -9.79 -6.57
N VAL A 11 -19.97 -8.87 -7.37
CA VAL A 11 -19.17 -8.03 -8.27
C VAL A 11 -18.23 -7.13 -7.47
N ALA A 12 -18.71 -6.51 -6.38
CA ALA A 12 -17.86 -5.69 -5.51
C ALA A 12 -16.70 -6.50 -4.92
N LEU A 13 -16.95 -7.75 -4.49
CA LEU A 13 -15.89 -8.64 -3.99
C LEU A 13 -14.84 -8.95 -5.05
N VAL A 14 -15.25 -9.32 -6.27
CA VAL A 14 -14.33 -9.60 -7.39
C VAL A 14 -13.52 -8.35 -7.73
N LEU A 15 -14.17 -7.20 -7.85
CA LEU A 15 -13.50 -5.93 -8.13
C LEU A 15 -12.51 -5.55 -7.01
N THR A 16 -12.87 -5.81 -5.75
CA THR A 16 -11.98 -5.56 -4.60
C THR A 16 -10.72 -6.40 -4.74
N THR A 17 -10.84 -7.71 -5.01
CA THR A 17 -9.68 -8.59 -5.22
C THR A 17 -8.79 -8.12 -6.37
N LEU A 18 -9.38 -7.76 -7.51
CA LEU A 18 -8.61 -7.27 -8.66
C LEU A 18 -7.90 -5.95 -8.34
N LEU A 19 -8.59 -5.01 -7.70
CA LEU A 19 -8.02 -3.73 -7.30
C LEU A 19 -6.95 -3.86 -6.21
N THR A 20 -7.04 -4.86 -5.33
CA THR A 20 -5.95 -5.19 -4.38
C THR A 20 -4.69 -5.62 -5.13
N VAL A 21 -4.80 -6.45 -6.17
CA VAL A 21 -3.63 -6.83 -6.99
C VAL A 21 -3.06 -5.60 -7.69
N VAL A 22 -3.91 -4.71 -8.23
CA VAL A 22 -3.46 -3.44 -8.82
C VAL A 22 -2.73 -2.57 -7.81
N TRP A 23 -3.24 -2.46 -6.57
CA TRP A 23 -2.57 -1.73 -5.50
C TRP A 23 -1.16 -2.27 -5.21
N LEU A 24 -0.98 -3.59 -5.08
CA LEU A 24 0.34 -4.20 -4.86
C LEU A 24 1.30 -3.90 -6.02
N VAL A 25 0.81 -3.95 -7.27
CA VAL A 25 1.64 -3.57 -8.43
C VAL A 25 1.99 -2.09 -8.42
N VAL A 26 1.04 -1.22 -8.06
CA VAL A 26 1.27 0.24 -7.95
C VAL A 26 2.32 0.54 -6.87
N HIS A 27 2.31 -0.17 -5.75
CA HIS A 27 3.32 -0.05 -4.70
C HIS A 27 4.73 -0.25 -5.26
N GLU A 28 4.95 -1.39 -5.92
CA GLU A 28 6.24 -1.73 -6.51
C GLU A 28 6.64 -0.79 -7.66
N LEU A 29 5.66 -0.31 -8.44
CA LEU A 29 5.93 0.71 -9.46
C LEU A 29 6.40 2.04 -8.87
N ILE A 30 5.92 2.43 -7.69
CA ILE A 30 6.39 3.64 -7.00
C ILE A 30 7.82 3.46 -6.51
N HIS A 31 8.17 2.28 -5.98
CA HIS A 31 9.55 1.95 -5.67
C HIS A 31 10.47 2.11 -6.88
N LEU A 32 10.05 1.56 -8.01
CA LEU A 32 10.79 1.68 -9.26
C LEU A 32 10.91 3.14 -9.70
N ALA A 33 9.83 3.90 -9.66
CA ALA A 33 9.81 5.30 -10.07
C ALA A 33 10.77 6.16 -9.23
N ILE A 34 10.80 5.95 -7.91
CA ILE A 34 11.74 6.65 -7.01
C ILE A 34 13.19 6.24 -7.33
N ASN A 35 13.45 4.94 -7.57
CA ASN A 35 14.79 4.48 -7.94
C ASN A 35 15.27 5.15 -9.23
N VAL A 36 14.46 5.08 -10.30
CA VAL A 36 14.78 5.67 -11.60
C VAL A 36 14.95 7.18 -11.49
N ALA A 37 14.12 7.87 -10.71
CA ALA A 37 14.27 9.32 -10.50
C ALA A 37 15.57 9.68 -9.76
N ALA A 38 16.02 8.84 -8.83
CA ALA A 38 17.23 9.08 -8.06
C ALA A 38 18.52 8.71 -8.81
N THR A 39 18.50 7.65 -9.62
CA THR A 39 19.71 7.09 -10.24
C THR A 39 19.77 7.26 -11.75
N GLY A 40 18.64 7.50 -12.41
CA GLY A 40 18.52 7.48 -13.87
C GLY A 40 18.49 6.07 -14.46
N GLU A 41 18.47 5.03 -13.63
CA GLU A 41 18.63 3.64 -14.04
C GLU A 41 17.49 2.74 -13.55
N ILE A 42 17.19 1.71 -14.34
CA ILE A 42 16.26 0.63 -13.97
C ILE A 42 17.11 -0.56 -13.53
N ALA A 43 16.81 -1.11 -12.34
CA ALA A 43 17.47 -2.33 -11.88
C ALA A 43 17.14 -3.52 -12.81
N THR A 44 18.11 -4.39 -13.06
CA THR A 44 17.97 -5.52 -14.01
C THR A 44 18.17 -6.90 -13.40
N HIS A 45 18.34 -6.99 -12.07
CA HIS A 45 18.68 -8.22 -11.38
C HIS A 45 17.47 -8.93 -10.72
N GLY A 46 16.25 -8.50 -11.03
CA GLY A 46 15.04 -9.24 -10.69
C GLY A 46 14.74 -10.34 -11.71
N ASN A 47 13.90 -11.30 -11.34
CA ASN A 47 13.45 -12.37 -12.22
C ASN A 47 12.52 -11.87 -13.36
N PHE A 48 11.96 -10.66 -13.21
CA PHE A 48 11.07 -10.01 -14.16
C PHE A 48 11.50 -8.53 -14.36
N GLY A 49 12.75 -8.32 -14.81
CA GLY A 49 13.32 -6.98 -14.95
C GLY A 49 13.71 -6.40 -13.58
N PRO A 50 13.16 -5.23 -13.16
CA PRO A 50 13.43 -4.70 -11.82
C PRO A 50 12.66 -5.41 -10.70
N PHE A 51 11.76 -6.35 -11.04
CA PHE A 51 10.90 -7.02 -10.07
C PHE A 51 11.30 -8.48 -9.84
N SER A 52 11.09 -8.96 -8.63
CA SER A 52 11.12 -10.38 -8.27
C SER A 52 9.84 -10.77 -7.55
N LEU A 53 9.54 -12.07 -7.58
CA LEU A 53 8.45 -12.64 -6.81
C LEU A 53 9.07 -13.67 -5.85
N GLU A 54 9.13 -13.33 -4.57
CA GLU A 54 9.66 -14.17 -3.51
C GLU A 54 8.50 -14.78 -2.73
N GLY A 55 8.16 -16.04 -3.03
CA GLY A 55 6.97 -16.69 -2.51
C GLY A 55 5.69 -16.08 -3.11
N ILE A 56 4.97 -15.28 -2.33
CA ILE A 56 3.77 -14.54 -2.79
C ILE A 56 3.97 -13.02 -2.77
N THR A 57 5.18 -12.56 -2.47
CA THR A 57 5.51 -11.14 -2.36
C THR A 57 6.16 -10.67 -3.65
N LEU A 58 5.58 -9.65 -4.28
CA LEU A 58 6.25 -8.91 -5.35
C LEU A 58 7.20 -7.91 -4.70
N THR A 59 8.43 -7.79 -5.20
CA THR A 59 9.44 -6.88 -4.63
C THR A 59 10.24 -6.20 -5.73
N THR A 60 10.55 -4.93 -5.52
CA THR A 60 11.36 -4.12 -6.42
C THR A 60 12.83 -4.11 -6.00
N HIS A 61 13.69 -4.33 -6.97
CA HIS A 61 15.14 -4.25 -6.81
C HIS A 61 15.65 -2.84 -7.07
N TYR A 62 16.69 -2.43 -6.35
CA TYR A 62 17.31 -1.10 -6.46
C TYR A 62 18.69 -1.17 -7.10
N THR A 63 19.03 -0.15 -7.86
CA THR A 63 20.40 0.01 -8.37
C THR A 63 21.36 0.40 -7.24
N PRO A 64 22.60 -0.11 -7.21
CA PRO A 64 23.61 0.32 -6.24
C PRO A 64 23.81 1.84 -6.25
N GLY A 65 23.92 2.46 -5.08
CA GLY A 65 24.02 3.93 -4.96
C GLY A 65 22.69 4.69 -4.98
N GLY A 66 21.56 3.98 -5.08
CA GLY A 66 20.22 4.56 -4.95
C GLY A 66 19.83 4.94 -3.52
N VAL A 67 18.65 5.55 -3.39
CA VAL A 67 18.11 6.06 -2.11
C VAL A 67 17.29 5.00 -1.35
N GLY A 68 17.79 3.77 -1.22
CA GLY A 68 17.02 2.60 -0.74
C GLY A 68 16.22 2.83 0.55
N ALA A 69 16.85 3.41 1.58
CA ALA A 69 16.16 3.73 2.83
C ALA A 69 15.05 4.79 2.67
N TRP A 70 15.29 5.83 1.87
CA TRP A 70 14.27 6.83 1.55
C TRP A 70 13.17 6.24 0.66
N ASN A 71 13.52 5.37 -0.27
CA ASN A 71 12.57 4.69 -1.14
C ASN A 71 11.59 3.83 -0.31
N ASN A 72 12.15 3.02 0.59
CA ASN A 72 11.39 2.23 1.56
C ASN A 72 10.60 3.09 2.55
N LEU A 73 11.03 4.31 2.84
CA LEU A 73 10.20 5.23 3.64
C LEU A 73 9.04 5.83 2.82
N LEU A 74 9.34 6.32 1.62
CA LEU A 74 8.44 7.16 0.84
C LEU A 74 7.39 6.37 0.07
N THR A 75 7.71 5.18 -0.44
CA THR A 75 6.74 4.38 -1.20
C THR A 75 5.47 4.08 -0.42
N PRO A 76 5.51 3.42 0.75
CA PRO A 76 4.29 3.14 1.50
C PRO A 76 3.58 4.44 1.93
N VAL A 77 4.31 5.52 2.21
CA VAL A 77 3.72 6.85 2.49
C VAL A 77 2.90 7.36 1.29
N ILE A 78 3.46 7.29 0.07
CA ILE A 78 2.80 7.72 -1.16
C ILE A 78 1.60 6.82 -1.47
N VAL A 79 1.76 5.50 -1.37
CA VAL A 79 0.69 4.54 -1.60
C VAL A 79 -0.46 4.74 -0.61
N SER A 80 -0.13 5.02 0.65
CA SER A 80 -1.13 5.31 1.68
C SER A 80 -1.93 6.59 1.35
N LEU A 81 -1.27 7.64 0.86
CA LEU A 81 -1.94 8.84 0.35
C LEU A 81 -2.83 8.54 -0.86
N LEU A 82 -2.36 7.71 -1.80
CA LEU A 82 -3.17 7.29 -2.95
C LEU A 82 -4.40 6.50 -2.51
N GLY A 83 -4.29 5.69 -1.45
CA GLY A 83 -5.43 5.05 -0.79
C GLY A 83 -6.47 6.07 -0.33
N LEU A 84 -6.04 7.13 0.36
CA LEU A 84 -6.93 8.22 0.79
C LEU A 84 -7.55 9.00 -0.38
N VAL A 85 -6.80 9.19 -1.47
CA VAL A 85 -7.34 9.77 -2.71
C VAL A 85 -8.39 8.85 -3.30
N ALA A 86 -8.13 7.55 -3.42
CA ALA A 86 -9.09 6.57 -3.93
C ALA A 86 -10.37 6.55 -3.09
N VAL A 87 -10.22 6.60 -1.76
CA VAL A 87 -11.33 6.84 -0.84
C VAL A 87 -12.03 8.13 -1.26
N HIS A 88 -11.42 9.30 -1.14
CA HIS A 88 -12.07 10.59 -1.42
C HIS A 88 -12.83 10.64 -2.75
N TYR A 89 -12.29 10.07 -3.82
CA TYR A 89 -12.92 10.07 -5.15
C TYR A 89 -13.98 8.98 -5.34
N SER A 90 -14.08 7.98 -4.47
CA SER A 90 -15.04 6.88 -4.65
C SER A 90 -16.50 7.36 -4.68
N ASP A 91 -16.85 8.43 -3.95
CA ASP A 91 -18.21 8.99 -3.95
C ASP A 91 -18.66 9.51 -5.33
N ARG A 92 -17.70 9.85 -6.20
CA ARG A 92 -17.98 10.32 -7.55
C ARG A 92 -18.30 9.17 -8.53
N ILE A 93 -18.16 7.92 -8.10
CA ILE A 93 -18.42 6.74 -8.94
C ILE A 93 -19.90 6.37 -8.84
N GLU A 94 -20.64 6.45 -9.96
CA GLU A 94 -22.07 6.10 -10.00
C GLU A 94 -22.32 4.59 -9.86
N TRP A 95 -21.45 3.75 -10.43
CA TRP A 95 -21.60 2.30 -10.40
C TRP A 95 -21.30 1.74 -9.00
N HIS A 96 -22.37 1.38 -8.27
CA HIS A 96 -22.30 0.98 -6.87
C HIS A 96 -21.22 -0.09 -6.55
N PRO A 97 -21.16 -1.27 -7.21
CA PRO A 97 -20.11 -2.26 -6.92
C PRO A 97 -18.69 -1.71 -6.99
N LEU A 98 -18.38 -0.88 -7.99
CA LEU A 98 -17.07 -0.27 -8.14
C LEU A 98 -16.81 0.80 -7.09
N ARG A 99 -17.81 1.63 -6.74
CA ARG A 99 -17.71 2.58 -5.62
C ARG A 99 -17.27 1.87 -4.34
N TRP A 100 -17.94 0.76 -4.00
CA TRP A 100 -17.64 -0.02 -2.80
C TRP A 100 -16.24 -0.65 -2.87
N ALA A 101 -15.87 -1.23 -4.01
CA ALA A 101 -14.55 -1.83 -4.20
C ALA A 101 -13.41 -0.79 -4.09
N VAL A 102 -13.55 0.37 -4.73
CA VAL A 102 -12.56 1.46 -4.66
C VAL A 102 -12.45 2.03 -3.25
N ALA A 103 -13.59 2.21 -2.56
CA ALA A 103 -13.58 2.66 -1.17
C ALA A 103 -12.89 1.64 -0.24
N ALA A 104 -13.22 0.35 -0.38
CA ALA A 104 -12.63 -0.72 0.43
C ALA A 104 -11.12 -0.83 0.22
N VAL A 105 -10.69 -0.96 -1.04
CA VAL A 105 -9.25 -1.04 -1.37
C VAL A 105 -8.52 0.23 -0.97
N GLY A 106 -9.12 1.42 -1.16
CA GLY A 106 -8.52 2.68 -0.73
C GLY A 106 -8.30 2.76 0.78
N ILE A 107 -9.28 2.32 1.59
CA ILE A 107 -9.14 2.24 3.06
C ILE A 107 -8.06 1.23 3.43
N THR A 108 -8.06 0.05 2.81
CA THR A 108 -7.07 -0.99 3.07
C THR A 108 -5.66 -0.53 2.72
N ALA A 109 -5.44 0.04 1.52
CA ALA A 109 -4.14 0.56 1.09
C ALA A 109 -3.65 1.68 2.01
N TRP A 110 -4.51 2.64 2.35
CA TRP A 110 -4.17 3.68 3.31
C TRP A 110 -3.68 3.12 4.65
N ALA A 111 -4.50 2.30 5.30
CA ALA A 111 -4.18 1.80 6.64
C ALA A 111 -2.99 0.82 6.62
N HIS A 112 -2.97 -0.09 5.65
CA HIS A 112 -1.90 -1.06 5.49
C HIS A 112 -0.56 -0.36 5.27
N ASP A 113 -0.45 0.50 4.25
CA ASP A 113 0.83 1.12 3.93
C ASP A 113 1.29 2.13 4.97
N ALA A 114 0.38 2.82 5.65
CA ALA A 114 0.78 3.65 6.78
C ALA A 114 1.43 2.81 7.88
N LEU A 115 0.82 1.68 8.27
CA LEU A 115 1.37 0.78 9.28
C LEU A 115 2.62 0.03 8.80
N TYR A 116 2.69 -0.29 7.50
CA TYR A 116 3.85 -0.91 6.85
C TYR A 116 5.05 0.06 6.85
N SER A 117 4.84 1.35 6.55
CA SER A 117 5.87 2.40 6.64
C SER A 117 6.38 2.61 8.06
N MET A 118 5.52 2.40 9.07
CA MET A 118 5.88 2.50 10.48
C MET A 118 6.63 1.27 11.01
N GLY A 119 6.82 0.23 10.17
CA GLY A 119 7.39 -1.05 10.59
C GLY A 119 6.52 -1.83 11.57
N VAL A 120 5.23 -1.50 11.67
CA VAL A 120 4.26 -2.18 12.56
C VAL A 120 3.71 -3.42 11.86
N LEU A 121 3.33 -3.28 10.59
CA LEU A 121 3.02 -4.43 9.73
C LEU A 121 4.32 -4.85 9.06
N THR A 122 4.84 -6.01 9.43
CA THR A 122 6.05 -6.58 8.84
C THR A 122 5.85 -8.07 8.67
N ILE A 123 6.35 -8.61 7.57
CA ILE A 123 6.25 -10.05 7.32
C ILE A 123 7.39 -10.71 8.10
N PRO A 124 7.11 -11.65 9.03
CA PRO A 124 8.14 -12.44 9.67
C PRO A 124 8.70 -13.44 8.66
N VAL A 125 10.02 -13.40 8.46
CA VAL A 125 10.78 -14.39 7.71
C VAL A 125 11.50 -15.28 8.70
N PHE A 126 11.25 -16.59 8.62
CA PHE A 126 11.88 -17.58 9.47
C PHE A 126 13.15 -18.09 8.79
N ILE A 127 14.31 -17.89 9.42
CA ILE A 127 15.59 -18.41 8.96
C ILE A 127 16.26 -19.22 10.08
N ASP A 128 17.30 -19.98 9.75
CA ASP A 128 17.98 -20.89 10.70
C ASP A 128 18.53 -20.18 11.96
N GLY A 129 18.71 -18.86 11.93
CA GLY A 129 19.16 -18.02 13.04
C GLY A 129 18.07 -17.30 13.84
N GLY A 130 16.78 -17.42 13.47
CA GLY A 130 15.67 -16.77 14.17
C GLY A 130 14.59 -16.18 13.24
N VAL A 131 13.75 -15.30 13.81
CA VAL A 131 12.71 -14.58 13.06
C VAL A 131 13.24 -13.19 12.69
N HIS A 132 13.26 -12.90 11.40
CA HIS A 132 13.64 -11.59 10.86
C HIS A 132 12.39 -10.87 10.35
N HIS A 133 12.25 -9.59 10.66
CA HIS A 133 11.16 -8.77 10.15
C HIS A 133 11.62 -8.00 8.92
N THR A 134 11.16 -8.43 7.75
CA THR A 134 11.46 -7.76 6.48
C THR A 134 10.30 -6.87 6.09
N GLY A 135 10.62 -5.66 5.63
CA GLY A 135 9.65 -4.72 5.09
C GLY A 135 10.22 -3.33 4.95
N ASP A 136 9.47 -2.50 4.24
CA ASP A 136 9.86 -1.13 3.92
C ASP A 136 10.14 -0.30 5.18
N GLY A 137 9.17 -0.28 6.10
CA GLY A 137 9.30 0.45 7.36
C GLY A 137 10.42 -0.07 8.26
N THR A 138 10.70 -1.38 8.29
CA THR A 138 11.81 -1.91 9.10
C THR A 138 13.16 -1.48 8.56
N HIS A 139 13.31 -1.44 7.24
CA HIS A 139 14.53 -0.94 6.61
C HIS A 139 14.71 0.57 6.88
N ALA A 140 13.65 1.36 6.74
CA ALA A 140 13.69 2.80 7.03
C ALA A 140 14.02 3.08 8.52
N LEU A 141 13.40 2.33 9.44
CA LEU A 141 13.67 2.41 10.88
C LEU A 141 15.12 2.05 11.23
N ALA A 142 15.70 1.04 10.57
CA ALA A 142 17.08 0.64 10.82
C ALA A 142 18.08 1.74 10.45
N VAL A 143 17.76 2.57 9.45
CA VAL A 143 18.64 3.64 8.95
C VAL A 143 18.38 4.98 9.62
N PHE A 144 17.11 5.39 9.74
CA PHE A 144 16.75 6.71 10.26
C PHE A 144 16.31 6.69 11.74
N GLY A 145 16.16 5.51 12.34
CA GLY A 145 15.66 5.36 13.70
C GLY A 145 14.16 5.63 13.83
N PRO A 146 13.64 5.80 15.07
CA PRO A 146 12.22 5.91 15.34
C PRO A 146 11.51 7.07 14.63
N VAL A 147 12.24 8.12 14.22
CA VAL A 147 11.67 9.24 13.48
C VAL A 147 11.12 8.85 12.10
N ALA A 148 11.53 7.71 11.54
CA ALA A 148 10.98 7.17 10.31
C ALA A 148 9.49 6.83 10.43
N MET A 149 8.95 6.66 11.64
CA MET A 149 7.52 6.38 11.85
C MET A 149 6.64 7.61 11.62
N ILE A 150 7.19 8.82 11.73
CA ILE A 150 6.42 10.07 11.76
C ILE A 150 5.53 10.24 10.52
N PRO A 151 6.04 10.07 9.27
CA PRO A 151 5.20 10.22 8.08
C PRO A 151 4.00 9.26 8.07
N GLY A 152 4.23 7.99 8.41
CA GLY A 152 3.17 6.98 8.51
C GLY A 152 2.15 7.32 9.60
N MET A 153 2.60 7.74 10.78
CA MET A 153 1.72 8.17 11.87
C MET A 153 0.84 9.35 11.50
N LEU A 154 1.41 10.35 10.80
CA LEU A 154 0.67 11.53 10.36
C LEU A 154 -0.41 11.17 9.34
N ILE A 155 -0.08 10.33 8.35
CA ILE A 155 -1.05 9.89 7.34
C ILE A 155 -2.11 8.97 7.95
N LEU A 156 -1.73 8.10 8.90
CA LEU A 156 -2.70 7.30 9.64
C LEU A 156 -3.65 8.20 10.44
N GLY A 157 -3.14 9.19 11.18
CA GLY A 157 -3.99 10.14 11.90
C GLY A 157 -4.92 10.93 10.97
N PHE A 158 -4.38 11.45 9.85
CA PHE A 158 -5.14 12.21 8.87
C PHE A 158 -6.22 11.37 8.17
N GLY A 159 -5.90 10.12 7.84
CA GLY A 159 -6.84 9.23 7.18
C GLY A 159 -7.99 8.80 8.08
N VAL A 160 -7.77 8.64 9.39
CA VAL A 160 -8.87 8.42 10.34
C VAL A 160 -9.88 9.55 10.26
N TRP A 161 -9.41 10.81 10.20
CA TRP A 161 -10.29 11.97 10.05
C TRP A 161 -11.09 11.95 8.73
N ILE A 162 -10.45 11.63 7.61
CA ILE A 162 -11.12 11.49 6.30
C ILE A 162 -12.17 10.37 6.32
N VAL A 163 -11.82 9.18 6.83
CA VAL A 163 -12.70 8.02 6.82
C VAL A 163 -13.88 8.23 7.78
N MET A 164 -13.63 8.74 8.99
CA MET A 164 -14.67 9.07 9.97
C MET A 164 -15.64 10.13 9.45
N GLY A 165 -15.14 11.15 8.73
CA GLY A 165 -15.97 12.18 8.11
C GLY A 165 -16.96 11.66 7.06
N ARG A 166 -16.81 10.40 6.63
CA ARG A 166 -17.68 9.74 5.65
C ARG A 166 -18.64 8.72 6.26
N VAL A 167 -18.50 8.41 7.54
CA VAL A 167 -19.49 7.63 8.27
C VAL A 167 -20.67 8.57 8.59
N GLN A 168 -21.72 8.52 7.76
CA GLN A 168 -23.00 9.12 8.12
C GLN A 168 -23.64 8.25 9.21
N TYR A 169 -23.65 8.72 10.45
CA TYR A 169 -24.46 8.13 11.50
C TYR A 169 -25.93 8.42 11.19
N GLU A 170 -26.64 7.47 10.57
CA GLU A 170 -28.09 7.46 10.63
C GLU A 170 -28.47 7.27 12.11
N ARG A 171 -28.94 8.36 12.75
CA ARG A 171 -29.63 8.24 14.04
C ARG A 171 -30.91 7.48 13.76
N GLY A 172 -30.91 6.19 14.13
CA GLY A 172 -32.13 5.40 14.24
C GLY A 172 -33.11 5.99 15.25
#